data_AF-A0A6A7L7S2-F1
#
_entry.id   AF-A0A6A7L7S2-F1
#
_cell.length_a   1.000
_cell.length_b   1.000
_cell.length_c   1.000
_cell.angle_alpha   90.00
_cell.angle_beta   90.00
_cell.angle_gamma   90.00
#
_symmetry.space_group_name_H-M   'P 1'
#
loop_
_entity.id
_entity.type
_entity.pdbx_description
1 polymer ?
#
loop_
_entity_poly.entity_id
_entity_poly.type
_entity_poly.pdbx_seq_one_letter_code
_entity_poly.pdbx_strand_id
1 'polypeptide(L)' 'MSFLKKLFSRESEPQQRVRICVECGMPIAEHKEWCSIWQHQQESDRKAAAAAAAKSTSI' A
#
# COMPACT_ATOMS: atom_id res chain seq x y z
N MET A 1 -26.20 -42.44 7.42
CA MET A 1 -24.78 -42.55 7.01
C MET A 1 -24.38 -41.33 6.16
N SER A 2 -23.87 -40.26 6.78
CA SER A 2 -23.42 -39.04 6.08
C SER A 2 -22.20 -38.40 6.75
N PHE A 3 -21.39 -39.23 7.43
CA PHE A 3 -20.21 -38.76 8.18
C PHE A 3 -19.03 -38.38 7.27
N LEU A 4 -19.03 -38.80 6.00
CA LEU A 4 -17.96 -38.48 5.03
C LEU A 4 -18.19 -37.18 4.24
N LYS A 5 -19.40 -36.60 4.26
CA LYS A 5 -19.69 -35.35 3.52
C LYS A 5 -19.01 -34.12 4.14
N LYS A 6 -18.75 -34.13 5.44
CA LYS A 6 -18.08 -33.02 6.14
C LYS A 6 -16.58 -32.92 5.87
N LEU A 7 -15.94 -33.97 5.35
CA LEU A 7 -14.50 -33.95 5.05
C LEU A 7 -14.18 -33.35 3.66
N PHE A 8 -15.17 -33.30 2.76
CA PHE A 8 -15.04 -32.73 1.42
C PHE A 8 -15.94 -31.51 1.19
N SER A 9 -16.71 -31.08 2.19
CA SER A 9 -17.29 -29.74 2.21
C SER A 9 -16.18 -28.71 2.38
N ARG A 10 -15.43 -28.49 1.30
CA ARG A 10 -14.73 -27.23 1.07
C ARG A 10 -15.83 -26.23 0.74
N GLU A 11 -16.54 -25.83 1.77
CA GLU A 11 -17.36 -24.62 1.80
C GLU A 11 -16.48 -23.55 1.16
N SER A 12 -16.84 -23.11 -0.04
CA SER A 12 -16.12 -22.02 -0.70
C SER A 12 -16.50 -20.77 0.08
N GLU A 13 -15.78 -20.54 1.19
CA GLU A 13 -15.89 -19.31 1.96
C GLU A 13 -15.80 -18.14 0.97
N PRO A 14 -16.72 -17.17 1.04
CA PRO A 14 -16.74 -16.08 0.10
C PRO A 14 -15.40 -15.34 0.14
N GLN A 15 -14.63 -15.45 -0.95
CA GLN A 15 -13.33 -14.80 -1.10
C GLN A 15 -13.50 -13.30 -0.87
N GLN A 16 -12.93 -12.79 0.21
CA GLN A 16 -13.01 -11.37 0.53
C GLN A 16 -12.26 -10.58 -0.54
N ARG A 17 -12.94 -9.61 -1.16
CA ARG A 17 -12.35 -8.74 -2.18
C ARG A 17 -11.45 -7.71 -1.50
N VAL A 18 -10.15 -7.94 -1.55
CA VAL A 18 -9.14 -6.97 -1.13
C VAL A 18 -9.21 -5.78 -2.07
N ARG A 19 -9.51 -4.60 -1.52
CA ARG A 19 -9.38 -3.33 -2.26
C ARG A 19 -7.89 -3.05 -2.39
N ILE A 20 -7.44 -2.42 -3.49
CA ILE A 20 -6.02 -2.14 -3.77
C ILE A 20 -5.78 -0.66 -3.86
N CYS A 21 -4.83 -0.19 -3.06
CA CYS A 21 -4.50 1.19 -2.90
C CYS A 21 -3.87 1.60 -4.18
N VAL A 22 -4.26 2.79 -4.57
CA VAL A 22 -4.06 3.21 -5.92
C VAL A 22 -2.62 3.71 -6.11
N GLU A 23 -2.00 4.37 -5.12
CA GLU A 23 -0.62 4.93 -5.16
C GLU A 23 0.58 3.97 -5.36
N CYS A 24 0.96 3.07 -4.44
CA CYS A 24 2.03 2.08 -4.62
C CYS A 24 1.58 0.64 -4.99
N GLY A 25 0.37 0.44 -5.54
CA GLY A 25 -0.10 -0.86 -6.09
C GLY A 25 -0.34 -1.99 -5.07
N MET A 26 -0.03 -1.73 -3.81
CA MET A 26 -0.37 -2.53 -2.66
C MET A 26 -1.85 -2.32 -2.26
N PRO A 27 -2.52 -3.29 -1.60
CA PRO A 27 -3.89 -3.22 -1.08
C PRO A 27 -4.37 -1.82 -0.57
N ILE A 28 -5.64 -1.35 -0.72
CA ILE A 28 -6.25 -0.03 -0.31
C ILE A 28 -6.01 0.22 1.16
N ALA A 29 -5.78 -0.88 1.88
CA ALA A 29 -5.27 -0.93 3.22
C ALA A 29 -3.86 -0.31 3.42
N GLU A 30 -3.09 -0.01 2.37
CA GLU A 30 -1.64 0.27 2.45
C GLU A 30 -1.20 1.71 2.10
N HIS A 31 -1.93 2.52 1.30
CA HIS A 31 -1.41 3.86 0.89
C HIS A 31 -2.40 4.94 0.37
N LYS A 32 -3.45 5.36 1.07
CA LYS A 32 -4.35 6.44 0.56
C LYS A 32 -3.74 7.87 0.77
N GLU A 33 -4.52 8.94 0.90
CA GLU A 33 -3.99 10.28 1.25
C GLU A 33 -3.44 10.33 2.68
N TRP A 34 -3.78 9.33 3.48
CA TRP A 34 -3.14 8.94 4.72
C TRP A 34 -1.90 8.06 4.50
N CYS A 35 -1.51 7.79 3.26
CA CYS A 35 -0.33 7.00 2.94
C CYS A 35 0.89 7.73 3.44
N SER A 36 1.45 7.18 4.48
CA SER A 36 2.68 7.67 5.06
C SER A 36 3.90 7.34 4.19
N ILE A 37 3.91 6.28 3.38
CA ILE A 37 5.04 5.96 2.47
C ILE A 37 5.14 7.02 1.39
N TRP A 38 4.01 7.35 0.79
CA TRP A 38 3.87 8.43 -0.16
C TRP A 38 4.14 9.78 0.49
N GLN A 39 3.63 10.02 1.69
CA GLN A 39 3.87 11.29 2.40
C GLN A 39 5.33 11.45 2.83
N HIS A 40 6.01 10.40 3.26
CA HIS A 40 7.38 10.48 3.78
C HIS A 40 8.44 10.42 2.67
N GLN A 41 8.11 9.75 1.56
CA GLN A 41 8.84 9.89 0.30
C GLN A 41 8.72 11.33 -0.21
N GLN A 42 7.52 11.92 -0.19
CA GLN A 42 7.32 13.35 -0.46
C GLN A 42 8.13 14.26 0.46
N GLU A 43 8.12 13.99 1.77
CA GLU A 43 8.80 14.82 2.75
C GLU A 43 10.33 14.79 2.57
N SER A 44 10.88 13.61 2.26
CA SER A 44 12.32 13.42 2.04
C SER A 44 12.80 13.99 0.71
N ASP A 45 12.01 13.86 -0.35
CA ASP A 45 12.32 14.42 -1.67
C ASP A 45 12.26 15.96 -1.65
N ARG A 46 11.33 16.53 -0.87
CA ARG A 46 11.29 17.99 -0.64
C ARG A 46 12.54 18.51 0.06
N LYS A 47 13.02 17.81 1.09
CA LYS A 47 14.25 18.19 1.82
C LYS A 47 15.50 18.07 0.93
N ALA A 48 15.56 17.04 0.08
CA ALA A 48 16.64 16.86 -0.88
C ALA A 48 16.68 18.00 -1.93
N ALA A 49 15.53 18.44 -2.44
CA ALA A 49 15.44 19.53 -3.42
C ALA A 49 15.84 20.90 -2.84
N ALA A 50 15.43 21.19 -1.60
CA ALA A 50 15.83 22.41 -0.91
C ALA A 50 17.35 22.49 -0.69
N ALA A 51 17.98 21.37 -0.34
CA ALA A 51 19.43 21.28 -0.16
C ALA A 51 20.21 21.45 -1.49
N ALA A 52 19.64 21.04 -2.63
CA ALA A 52 20.26 21.22 -3.93
C ALA A 52 20.21 22.67 -4.44
N ALA A 53 19.11 23.39 -4.20
CA ALA A 53 18.96 24.81 -4.58
C ALA A 53 19.91 25.74 -3.82
N ALA A 54 20.18 25.44 -2.54
CA ALA A 54 21.15 26.20 -1.75
C ALA A 54 22.60 26.07 -2.29
N LYS A 55 22.92 24.99 -3.01
CA LYS A 55 24.26 24.77 -3.58
C LYS A 55 24.50 25.52 -4.91
N SER A 56 23.48 25.91 -5.65
CA SER A 56 23.63 26.55 -6.97
C SER A 56 23.77 28.08 -6.93
N THR A 57 23.32 28.73 -5.86
CA THR A 57 23.49 30.19 -5.63
C THR A 57 24.90 30.55 -5.11
N SER A 58 25.72 29.55 -4.80
CA SER A 58 27.10 29.72 -4.33
C SER A 58 28.14 29.53 -5.46
N ILE A 59 27.85 30.04 -6.65
CA ILE A 59 28.78 30.15 -7.79
C ILE A 59 28.83 31.61 -8.23
#